data_AF-A0A556N3L4-F1
#
_entry.id   AF-A0A556N3L4-F1
#
_cell.length_a   1.000
_cell.length_b   1.000
_cell.length_c   1.000
_cell.angle_alpha   90.00
_cell.angle_beta   90.00
_cell.angle_gamma   90.00
#
_symmetry.space_group_name_H-M   'P 1'
#
loop_
_entity.id
_entity.type
_entity.pdbx_description
1 polymer ?
#
loop_
_entity_poly.entity_id
_entity_poly.type
_entity_poly.pdbx_seq_one_letter_code
_entity_poly.pdbx_strand_id
1 'polypeptide(L)'
;MYAFKTPTVRNSELTAPYMHHGIYSDLKEVLQFYQKGGGEGFKYSVPNQTLPFDSLQLSNSEQEDIILFLKSLTDTAGLVQRPFKLPSFELSPDLNSRTWGGKY
;
A
#
# COMPACT_ATOMS: atom_id res chain seq x y z
N MET A 1 -4.01 29.12 -2.95
CA MET A 1 -4.90 28.02 -3.37
C MET A 1 -4.15 26.73 -3.10
N TYR A 2 -4.67 25.87 -2.23
CA TYR A 2 -4.01 24.61 -1.85
C TYR A 2 -4.74 23.46 -2.54
N ALA A 3 -4.06 22.78 -3.45
CA ALA A 3 -4.53 21.57 -4.10
C ALA A 3 -3.36 20.60 -4.19
N PHE A 4 -3.60 19.33 -3.90
CA PHE A 4 -2.60 18.28 -3.94
C PHE A 4 -2.97 17.27 -5.02
N LYS A 5 -1.96 16.75 -5.69
CA LYS A 5 -2.15 15.62 -6.62
C LYS A 5 -2.65 14.41 -5.83
N THR A 6 -3.68 13.73 -6.33
CA THR A 6 -4.10 12.42 -5.80
C THR A 6 -2.96 11.42 -5.97
N PRO A 7 -2.37 10.89 -4.89
CA PRO A 7 -1.28 9.92 -4.98
C PRO A 7 -1.80 8.56 -5.45
N THR A 8 -0.89 7.70 -5.92
CA THR A 8 -1.20 6.29 -6.13
C THR A 8 -1.35 5.56 -4.79
N VAL A 9 -2.10 4.46 -4.79
CA VAL A 9 -2.22 3.56 -3.64
C VAL A 9 -1.36 2.29 -3.74
N ARG A 10 -0.58 2.15 -4.82
CA ARG A 10 0.40 1.05 -4.92
C ARG A 10 1.48 1.23 -3.86
N ASN A 11 1.88 0.13 -3.23
CA ASN A 11 2.87 0.11 -2.14
C ASN A 11 2.50 0.95 -0.90
N SER A 12 1.22 1.34 -0.72
CA SER A 12 0.84 2.21 0.39
C SER A 12 1.22 1.65 1.76
N GLU A 13 1.09 0.34 1.97
CA GLU A 13 1.49 -0.35 3.21
C GLU A 13 2.94 -0.04 3.66
N LEU A 14 3.84 0.30 2.72
CA LEU A 14 5.26 0.51 2.98
C LEU A 14 5.68 1.99 2.95
N THR A 15 4.73 2.93 2.90
CA THR A 15 5.01 4.35 2.63
C THR A 15 4.48 5.30 3.70
N ALA A 16 4.21 4.79 4.90
CA ALA A 16 3.96 5.65 6.05
C ALA A 16 5.15 6.61 6.28
N PRO A 17 4.92 7.85 6.76
CA PRO A 17 3.62 8.42 7.13
C PRO A 17 2.81 8.94 5.93
N TYR A 18 1.49 9.03 6.09
CA TYR A 18 0.53 9.31 5.02
C TYR A 18 0.07 10.78 4.96
N MET A 19 -0.59 11.13 3.84
CA MET A 19 -0.97 12.49 3.42
C MET A 19 0.23 13.36 3.02
N HIS A 20 -0.05 14.53 2.44
CA HIS A 20 0.98 15.44 1.89
C HIS A 20 1.93 16.02 2.95
N HIS A 21 1.56 15.96 4.23
CA HIS A 21 2.35 16.46 5.35
C HIS A 21 2.69 15.37 6.39
N GLY A 22 2.38 14.09 6.11
CA GLY A 22 2.79 12.98 6.98
C GLY A 22 2.12 12.93 8.35
N ILE A 23 0.86 13.34 8.50
CA ILE A 23 0.19 13.41 9.82
C ILE A 23 -0.25 12.05 10.34
N TYR A 24 -0.50 11.10 9.44
CA TYR A 24 -1.04 9.78 9.80
C TYR A 24 0.06 8.73 9.73
N SER A 25 0.12 7.90 10.76
CA SER A 25 1.09 6.82 10.92
C SER A 25 0.61 5.50 10.33
N ASP A 26 -0.71 5.32 10.19
CA ASP A 26 -1.33 4.08 9.71
C ASP A 26 -2.47 4.33 8.68
N LEU A 27 -2.72 3.34 7.83
CA LEU A 27 -3.80 3.36 6.84
C LEU A 27 -5.19 3.45 7.50
N LYS A 28 -5.35 2.94 8.73
CA LYS A 28 -6.60 3.09 9.48
C LYS A 28 -6.92 4.53 9.81
N GLU A 29 -5.92 5.35 10.16
CA GLU A 29 -6.12 6.78 10.44
C GLU A 29 -6.52 7.55 9.18
N VAL A 30 -5.92 7.19 8.04
CA VAL A 30 -6.31 7.70 6.71
C VAL A 30 -7.78 7.36 6.42
N LEU A 31 -8.19 6.10 6.64
CA LEU A 31 -9.55 5.68 6.38
C LEU A 31 -10.56 6.35 7.31
N GLN A 32 -10.21 6.53 8.59
CA GLN A 32 -11.02 7.29 9.55
C GLN A 32 -11.20 8.76 9.14
N PHE A 33 -10.17 9.37 8.53
CA PHE A 33 -10.29 10.72 7.99
C PHE A 33 -11.36 10.80 6.90
N TYR A 34 -11.35 9.86 5.94
CA TYR A 34 -12.34 9.79 4.88
C TYR A 34 -13.73 9.42 5.39
N GLN A 35 -13.84 8.45 6.31
CA GLN A 35 -15.11 8.03 6.91
C GLN A 35 -15.84 9.18 7.61
N LYS A 36 -15.10 10.14 8.17
CA LYS A 36 -15.66 11.32 8.84
C LYS A 36 -16.04 12.45 7.88
N GLY A 37 -15.77 12.35 6.57
CA GLY A 37 -16.07 13.40 5.59
C GLY A 37 -14.91 14.37 5.32
N GLY A 38 -13.67 13.98 5.66
CA GLY A 38 -12.48 14.80 5.41
C GLY A 38 -12.50 16.13 6.16
N GLY A 39 -11.98 17.20 5.57
CA GLY A 39 -11.79 18.46 6.27
C GLY A 39 -13.06 19.07 6.84
N GLU A 40 -14.17 19.07 6.07
CA GLU A 40 -15.48 19.50 6.59
C GLU A 40 -15.98 18.62 7.73
N GLY A 41 -15.76 17.30 7.64
CA GLY A 41 -16.01 16.33 8.70
C GLY A 41 -15.30 16.63 10.04
N PHE A 42 -14.15 17.28 9.96
CA PHE A 42 -13.37 17.77 11.10
C PHE A 42 -13.59 19.25 11.40
N LYS A 43 -14.61 19.87 10.78
CA LYS A 43 -14.98 21.29 10.95
C LYS A 43 -13.92 22.28 10.49
N TYR A 44 -13.03 21.86 9.59
CA TYR A 44 -12.10 22.77 8.92
C TYR A 44 -12.80 23.53 7.81
N SER A 45 -12.47 24.82 7.65
CA SER A 45 -12.92 25.61 6.51
C SER A 45 -12.03 25.31 5.29
N VAL A 46 -12.51 24.42 4.43
CA VAL A 46 -11.82 24.01 3.19
C VAL A 46 -12.75 24.22 1.98
N PRO A 47 -12.87 25.46 1.48
CA PRO A 47 -13.86 25.83 0.46
C PRO A 47 -13.66 25.15 -0.90
N ASN A 48 -12.50 24.52 -1.13
CA ASN A 48 -12.17 23.80 -2.37
C ASN A 48 -12.02 22.29 -2.15
N GLN A 49 -12.60 21.74 -1.08
CA GLN A 49 -12.61 20.29 -0.87
C GLN A 49 -13.43 19.59 -1.96
N THR A 50 -12.86 18.57 -2.58
CA THR A 50 -13.53 17.76 -3.60
C THR A 50 -14.12 16.46 -3.06
N LEU A 51 -13.80 16.10 -1.81
CA LEU A 51 -14.36 14.93 -1.14
C LEU A 51 -15.82 15.19 -0.76
N PRO A 52 -16.74 14.25 -1.03
CA PRO A 52 -18.10 14.33 -0.51
C PRO A 52 -18.11 14.53 1.01
N PHE A 53 -19.00 15.40 1.49
CA PHE A 53 -19.15 15.71 2.91
C PHE A 53 -19.81 14.58 3.72
N ASP A 54 -20.51 13.67 3.03
CA ASP A 54 -21.21 12.57 3.66
C ASP A 54 -20.25 11.56 4.28
N SER A 55 -20.52 11.20 5.54
CA SER A 55 -19.86 10.07 6.17
C SER A 55 -20.11 8.81 5.34
N LEU A 56 -19.05 8.04 5.09
CA LEU A 56 -19.15 6.78 4.35
C LEU A 56 -19.87 5.68 5.14
N GLN A 57 -20.09 5.88 6.45
CA GLN A 57 -20.76 4.93 7.36
C GLN A 57 -20.24 3.49 7.27
N LEU A 58 -18.96 3.32 6.95
CA LEU A 58 -18.33 2.01 6.78
C LEU A 58 -18.37 1.22 8.11
N SER A 59 -18.84 -0.02 8.04
CA SER A 59 -18.69 -0.99 9.11
C SER A 59 -17.22 -1.29 9.38
N ASN A 60 -16.92 -1.89 10.53
CA ASN A 60 -15.54 -2.30 10.84
C ASN A 60 -15.00 -3.33 9.83
N SER A 61 -15.84 -4.24 9.35
CA SER A 61 -15.46 -5.24 8.35
C SER A 61 -15.09 -4.59 7.03
N GLU A 62 -15.91 -3.65 6.54
CA GLU A 62 -15.61 -2.95 5.28
C GLU A 62 -14.32 -2.13 5.38
N GLN A 63 -14.05 -1.54 6.55
CA GLN A 63 -12.79 -0.84 6.78
C GLN A 63 -11.58 -1.78 6.72
N GLU A 64 -11.68 -2.95 7.35
CA GLU A 64 -10.64 -3.98 7.31
C GLU A 64 -10.44 -4.51 5.89
N ASP A 65 -11.52 -4.74 5.14
CA ASP A 65 -11.47 -5.21 3.75
C ASP A 65 -10.78 -4.20 2.83
N ILE A 66 -11.05 -2.90 3.00
CA ILE A 66 -10.36 -1.83 2.26
C ILE A 66 -8.86 -1.83 2.60
N ILE A 67 -8.50 -1.93 3.88
CA ILE A 67 -7.10 -1.98 4.29
C ILE A 67 -6.41 -3.22 3.71
N LEU A 68 -7.05 -4.39 3.73
CA LEU A 68 -6.54 -5.62 3.13
C LEU A 68 -6.35 -5.48 1.62
N PHE A 69 -7.31 -4.84 0.94
CA PHE A 69 -7.18 -4.52 -0.47
C PHE A 69 -5.96 -3.64 -0.74
N LEU A 70 -5.77 -2.56 0.03
CA LEU A 70 -4.60 -1.67 -0.11
C LEU A 70 -3.28 -2.42 0.13
N LYS A 71 -3.23 -3.31 1.14
CA LYS A 71 -2.07 -4.16 1.42
C LYS A 71 -1.76 -5.10 0.25
N SER A 72 -2.78 -5.62 -0.43
CA SER A 72 -2.61 -6.48 -1.61
C SER A 72 -1.94 -5.79 -2.80
N LEU A 73 -1.91 -4.45 -2.82
CA LEU A 73 -1.25 -3.64 -3.86
C LEU A 73 0.24 -3.40 -3.59
N THR A 74 0.83 -4.15 -2.64
CA THR A 74 2.25 -4.08 -2.29
C THR A 74 3.07 -4.98 -3.20
N ASP A 75 4.04 -4.40 -3.90
CA ASP A 75 5.04 -5.14 -4.65
C ASP A 75 6.01 -5.83 -3.67
N THR A 76 6.03 -7.17 -3.72
CA THR A 76 6.85 -8.01 -2.85
C THR A 76 8.17 -8.42 -3.50
N ALA A 77 8.40 -8.08 -4.77
CA ALA A 77 9.59 -8.53 -5.51
C ALA A 77 10.91 -8.04 -4.87
N GLY A 78 10.88 -6.88 -4.21
CA GLY A 78 12.03 -6.31 -3.48
C GLY A 78 12.13 -6.75 -2.00
N LEU A 79 11.11 -7.43 -1.47
CA LEU A 79 11.08 -7.87 -0.06
C LEU A 79 11.76 -9.22 0.15
N VAL A 80 11.96 -9.99 -0.92
CA VAL A 80 12.65 -11.27 -0.88
C VAL A 80 14.07 -11.10 -1.43
N GLN A 81 15.06 -11.67 -0.72
CA GLN A 81 16.41 -11.73 -1.29
C GLN A 81 16.40 -12.66 -2.49
N ARG A 82 16.85 -12.14 -3.64
CA ARG A 82 17.14 -12.99 -4.79
C ARG A 82 18.27 -13.95 -4.39
N PRO A 83 18.10 -15.26 -4.56
CA PRO A 83 19.15 -16.21 -4.20
C PRO A 83 20.39 -15.95 -5.06
N PHE A 84 21.56 -15.89 -4.42
CA PHE A 84 22.86 -15.72 -5.10
C PHE A 84 23.34 -16.98 -5.82
N LYS A 85 22.74 -18.15 -5.53
CA LYS A 85 23.08 -19.45 -6.12
C LYS A 85 21.81 -20.24 -6.41
N LEU A 86 21.87 -21.13 -7.40
CA LEU A 86 20.77 -22.06 -7.69
C LEU A 86 20.61 -23.07 -6.53
N PRO A 87 19.39 -23.60 -6.31
CA PRO A 87 19.18 -24.69 -5.37
C PRO A 87 20.04 -25.92 -5.72
N SER A 88 20.57 -26.59 -4.71
CA SER A 88 21.32 -27.84 -4.89
C SER A 88 20.38 -29.05 -4.96
N PHE A 89 20.73 -30.01 -5.81
CA PHE A 89 20.03 -31.28 -6.00
C PHE A 89 20.89 -32.38 -5.38
N GLU A 90 20.41 -32.99 -4.30
CA GLU A 90 21.10 -34.11 -3.63
C GLU A 90 21.04 -35.39 -4.47
N LEU A 91 19.87 -35.65 -5.08
CA LEU A 91 19.61 -36.83 -5.90
C LEU A 91 20.13 -36.72 -7.34
N SER A 92 20.62 -35.55 -7.75
CA SER A 92 21.14 -35.29 -9.10
C SER A 92 22.30 -34.30 -9.06
N PRO A 93 23.49 -34.71 -8.56
CA PRO A 93 24.62 -33.81 -8.35
C PRO A 93 25.13 -33.13 -9.61
N ASP A 94 24.95 -33.77 -10.77
CA ASP A 94 25.26 -33.25 -12.10
C ASP A 94 24.55 -31.92 -12.39
N LEU A 95 23.32 -31.76 -11.89
CA LEU A 95 22.52 -30.54 -12.04
C LEU A 95 23.04 -29.36 -11.21
N ASN A 96 23.96 -29.58 -10.26
CA ASN A 96 24.56 -28.51 -9.45
C ASN A 96 25.60 -27.69 -10.22
N SER A 97 26.05 -28.19 -11.38
CA SER A 97 27.04 -27.53 -12.25
C SER A 97 26.43 -26.61 -13.32
N ARG A 98 25.09 -26.50 -13.38
CA ARG A 98 24.40 -25.73 -14.41
C ARG A 98 24.70 -24.23 -14.31
N THR A 99 24.99 -23.61 -15.45
CA THR A 99 25.16 -22.16 -15.57
C THR A 99 23.81 -21.44 -15.64
N TRP A 100 23.71 -20.29 -14.96
CA TRP A 100 22.50 -19.47 -14.98
C TRP A 100 22.21 -18.94 -16.40
N GLY A 101 20.98 -19.14 -16.90
CA GLY A 101 20.54 -18.57 -18.19
C GLY A 101 21.01 -19.29 -19.46
N GLY A 102 21.44 -20.56 -19.38
CA GLY A 102 21.79 -21.35 -20.57
C GLY A 102 20.60 -21.61 -21.51
N LYS A 103 20.88 -21.76 -22.82
CA LYS A 103 19.90 -22.31 -23.77
C LYS A 103 19.78 -23.82 -23.56
N TYR A 104 18.57 -24.27 -23.29
CA TYR A 104 18.20 -25.69 -23.25
C TYR A 104 17.86 -26.19 -24.65
#